data_AF-A0A924HEH1-F1
#
_entry.id   AF-A0A924HEH1-F1
#
_cell.length_a   1.000
_cell.length_b   1.000
_cell.length_c   1.000
_cell.angle_alpha   90.00
_cell.angle_beta   90.00
_cell.angle_gamma   90.00
#
_symmetry.space_group_name_H-M   'P 1'
#
loop_
_entity.id
_entity.type
_entity.pdbx_description
1 polymer ?
#
loop_
_entity_poly.entity_id
_entity_poly.type
_entity_poly.pdbx_seq_one_letter_code
_entity_poly.pdbx_strand_id
1 'polypeptide(L)' 'MNALVENLAQLGTYEKLQLVEDLWDSIDQNAMPAMTDETHQELVRRAAWADANPGHELTIQEIASRLGVRL' A
#
# COMPACT_ATOMS: atom_id res chain seq x y z
N MET A 1 18.31 15.77 13.00
CA MET A 1 17.70 14.44 12.81
C MET A 1 16.38 14.44 13.56
N ASN A 2 15.30 13.92 12.97
CA ASN A 2 13.95 14.04 13.52
C ASN A 2 13.80 13.07 14.69
N ALA A 3 13.53 13.57 15.90
CA ALA A 3 13.41 12.77 17.13
C ALA A 3 12.42 11.60 16.99
N LEU A 4 11.40 11.74 16.12
CA LEU A 4 10.44 10.68 15.83
C LEU A 4 11.11 9.46 15.15
N VAL A 5 12.04 9.70 14.23
CA VAL A 5 12.75 8.65 13.49
C VAL A 5 13.72 7.90 14.41
N GLU A 6 14.36 8.62 15.35
CA GLU A 6 15.25 8.02 16.36
C GLU A 6 14.47 7.10 17.30
N ASN A 7 13.28 7.51 17.74
CA ASN A 7 12.41 6.69 18.59
C ASN A 7 11.89 5.44 17.88
N LEU A 8 11.50 5.56 16.60
CA LEU A 8 11.09 4.40 15.79
C LEU A 8 12.24 3.40 15.61
N ALA A 9 13.48 3.86 15.53
CA ALA A 9 14.64 2.99 15.39
C ALA A 9 14.87 2.10 16.63
N GLN A 10 14.48 2.56 17.82
CA GLN A 10 14.63 1.81 19.08
C GLN A 10 13.59 0.68 19.26
N LEU A 11 12.49 0.71 18.51
CA LEU A 11 11.45 -0.32 18.60
C LEU A 11 11.93 -1.66 18.03
N GLY A 12 11.59 -2.75 18.71
CA GLY A 12 11.75 -4.11 18.20
C GLY A 12 10.80 -4.38 17.03
N THR A 13 11.06 -5.46 16.27
CA THR A 13 10.24 -5.81 15.09
C THR A 13 8.77 -5.99 15.45
N TYR A 14 8.46 -6.63 16.57
CA TYR A 14 7.08 -6.81 17.03
C TYR A 14 6.39 -5.47 17.32
N GLU A 15 7.05 -4.58 18.06
CA GLU A 15 6.51 -3.26 18.41
C GLU A 15 6.29 -2.38 17.16
N LYS A 16 7.18 -2.51 16.17
CA LYS A 16 7.01 -1.85 14.87
C LYS A 16 5.79 -2.36 14.12
N LEU A 17 5.57 -3.67 14.10
CA LEU A 17 4.40 -4.27 13.46
C LEU A 17 3.10 -3.83 14.17
N GLN A 18 3.07 -3.91 15.51
CA GLN A 18 1.94 -3.44 16.30
C GLN A 18 1.64 -1.96 16.04
N LEU A 19 2.66 -1.11 15.98
CA LEU A 19 2.48 0.31 15.69
C LEU A 19 1.90 0.54 14.28
N VAL A 20 2.31 -0.24 13.29
CA VAL A 20 1.75 -0.15 11.93
C VAL A 20 0.29 -0.57 11.93
N GLU A 21 -0.07 -1.65 12.64
CA GLU A 21 -1.46 -2.09 12.82
C GLU A 21 -2.30 -1.03 13.53
N ASP A 22 -1.83 -0.50 14.66
CA ASP A 22 -2.53 0.54 15.42
C ASP A 22 -2.74 1.81 14.57
N LEU A 23 -1.74 2.20 13.77
CA LEU A 23 -1.85 3.33 12.84
C LEU A 23 -2.87 3.04 11.74
N TRP A 24 -2.88 1.84 11.19
CA TRP A 24 -3.83 1.43 10.16
C TRP A 24 -5.27 1.45 10.71
N ASP A 25 -5.48 0.89 11.90
CA ASP A 25 -6.78 0.84 12.58
C ASP A 25 -7.26 2.23 13.04
N SER A 26 -6.34 3.19 13.20
CA SER A 26 -6.68 4.57 13.54
C SER A 26 -7.27 5.38 12.38
N ILE A 27 -7.17 4.88 11.14
CA ILE A 27 -7.72 5.54 9.96
C ILE A 27 -9.25 5.41 10.00
N ASP A 28 -9.96 6.53 10.15
CA ASP A 28 -11.42 6.55 10.05
C ASP A 28 -11.85 6.04 8.67
N GLN A 29 -12.76 5.05 8.65
CA GLN A 29 -13.30 4.48 7.42
C GLN A 29 -14.02 5.54 6.57
N ASN A 30 -14.50 6.61 7.18
CA ASN A 30 -15.12 7.75 6.51
C ASN A 30 -14.12 8.84 6.11
N ALA A 31 -12.85 8.73 6.53
CA ALA A 31 -11.76 9.63 6.10
C ALA A 31 -11.19 9.24 4.73
N MET A 32 -11.74 8.21 4.08
CA MET A 32 -11.41 7.92 2.69
C MET A 32 -11.70 9.14 1.82
N PRO A 33 -10.69 9.70 1.12
CA PRO A 33 -10.94 10.81 0.22
C PRO A 33 -11.95 10.37 -0.83
N ALA A 34 -12.88 11.27 -1.17
CA ALA A 34 -13.81 11.02 -2.27
C ALA A 34 -13.01 10.68 -3.53
N MET A 35 -13.42 9.62 -4.22
CA MET A 35 -12.83 9.26 -5.51
C MET A 35 -13.04 10.43 -6.48
N THR A 36 -11.96 11.03 -6.96
CA THR A 36 -12.06 12.08 -7.96
C THR A 36 -12.39 11.48 -9.32
N ASP A 37 -12.96 12.29 -10.22
CA ASP A 37 -13.26 11.85 -11.58
C ASP A 37 -11.99 11.41 -12.33
N GLU A 38 -10.85 12.06 -12.09
CA GLU A 38 -9.56 11.69 -12.67
C GLU A 38 -9.09 10.32 -12.18
N THR A 39 -9.28 10.04 -10.88
CA THR A 39 -8.95 8.75 -10.28
C THR A 39 -9.82 7.66 -10.90
N HIS A 40 -11.13 7.91 -11.01
CA HIS A 40 -12.06 6.98 -11.63
C HIS A 40 -11.71 6.70 -13.10
N GLN A 41 -11.42 7.74 -13.89
CA GLN A 41 -11.03 7.60 -15.30
C GLN A 41 -9.75 6.77 -15.46
N GLU A 42 -8.75 7.00 -14.61
CA GLU A 42 -7.51 6.21 -14.64
C GLU A 42 -7.76 4.74 -14.28
N LEU A 43 -8.62 4.46 -13.30
CA LEU A 43 -9.01 3.09 -12.95
C LEU A 43 -9.71 2.39 -14.12
N VAL A 44 -10.66 3.06 -14.78
CA VAL A 44 -11.34 2.53 -15.97
C VAL A 44 -10.34 2.26 -17.10
N ARG A 45 -9.40 3.20 -17.35
CA ARG A 45 -8.36 3.02 -18.37
C ARG A 45 -7.47 1.81 -18.08
N ARG A 46 -7.07 1.61 -16.81
CA ARG A 46 -6.25 0.45 -16.40
C ARG A 46 -7.00 -0.87 -16.50
N ALA A 47 -8.28 -0.88 -16.12
CA ALA A 47 -9.13 -2.07 -16.24
C ALA A 47 -9.26 -2.49 -17.71
N ALA A 48 -9.62 -1.55 -18.60
CA ALA A 48 -9.72 -1.82 -20.03
C ALA A 48 -8.38 -2.29 -20.64
N TRP A 49 -7.26 -1.75 -20.15
CA TRP A 49 -5.94 -2.22 -20.58
C TRP A 49 -5.68 -3.65 -20.10
N ALA A 50 -6.00 -4.00 -18.86
CA ALA A 50 -5.82 -5.36 -18.34
C ALA A 50 -6.65 -6.38 -19.13
N ASP A 51 -7.92 -6.07 -19.38
CA ASP A 51 -8.82 -6.91 -20.19
C ASP A 51 -8.27 -7.15 -21.61
N ALA A 52 -7.66 -6.13 -22.20
CA ALA A 52 -7.06 -6.21 -23.54
C ALA A 52 -5.68 -6.90 -23.57
N ASN A 53 -5.03 -7.08 -22.41
CA ASN A 53 -3.66 -7.62 -22.31
C ASN A 53 -3.59 -8.79 -21.31
N PRO A 54 -4.32 -9.89 -21.55
CA PRO A 54 -4.26 -11.05 -20.67
C PRO A 54 -2.83 -11.58 -20.54
N GLY A 55 -2.46 -12.03 -19.34
CA GLY A 55 -1.13 -12.57 -19.04
C GLY A 55 -0.03 -11.52 -18.81
N HIS A 56 -0.36 -10.23 -18.83
CA HIS A 56 0.56 -9.14 -18.46
C HIS A 56 0.36 -8.66 -17.00
N GLU A 57 -0.50 -9.34 -16.25
CA GLU A 57 -0.69 -9.14 -14.82
C GLU A 57 0.52 -9.65 -14.04
N LEU A 58 0.75 -9.08 -12.85
CA LEU A 58 1.75 -9.59 -11.92
C LEU A 58 1.05 -10.28 -10.76
N THR A 59 1.49 -11.48 -10.46
CA THR A 59 1.13 -12.15 -9.22
C THR A 59 1.70 -11.38 -8.02
N ILE A 60 1.07 -11.54 -6.86
CA ILE A 60 1.57 -10.93 -5.62
C ILE A 60 3.02 -11.39 -5.32
N GLN A 61 3.37 -12.63 -5.66
CA GLN A 61 4.72 -13.18 -5.51
C GLN A 61 5.73 -12.47 -6.42
N GLU A 62 5.36 -12.16 -7.66
CA GLU A 62 6.21 -11.40 -8.58
C GLU A 62 6.41 -9.96 -8.11
N ILE A 63 5.34 -9.33 -7.60
CA ILE A 63 5.43 -7.99 -7.01
C ILE A 63 6.39 -8.00 -5.82
N ALA A 64 6.22 -8.95 -4.89
CA ALA A 64 7.08 -9.08 -3.72
C ALA A 64 8.55 -9.32 -4.10
N SER A 65 8.78 -10.21 -5.08
CA SER A 65 10.11 -10.49 -5.61
C SER A 65 10.76 -9.24 -6.21
N ARG A 66 10.02 -8.43 -6.97
CA ARG A 66 10.51 -7.17 -7.56
C ARG A 66 10.81 -6.10 -6.51
N LEU A 67 10.04 -6.06 -5.44
CA LEU A 67 10.21 -5.10 -4.34
C LEU A 67 11.25 -5.57 -3.30
N GLY A 68 11.75 -6.80 -3.42
CA GLY A 68 12.71 -7.37 -2.46
C GLY A 68 12.10 -7.67 -1.09
N VAL A 69 10.78 -7.85 -1.02
CA VAL A 69 10.05 -8.17 0.20
C VAL A 69 9.64 -9.65 0.20
N ARG A 70 9.55 -10.26 1.39
CA ARG A 70 8.95 -11.59 1.54
C ARG A 70 7.49 -11.42 1.95
N LEU A 71 6.61 -12.16 1.28
CA LEU A 71 5.21 -12.32 1.67
C LEU A 71 5.08 -13.34 2.79
#